data_AF-A0A9P8VNZ5-F1
#
_entry.id   AF-A0A9P8VNZ5-F1
#
_cell.length_a   1.000
_cell.length_b   1.000
_cell.length_c   1.000
_cell.angle_alpha   90.00
_cell.angle_beta   90.00
_cell.angle_gamma   90.00
#
_symmetry.space_group_name_H-M   'P 1'
#
loop_
_entity.id
_entity.type
_entity.pdbx_description
1 polymer ?
#
loop_
_entity_poly.entity_id
_entity_poly.type
_entity_poly.pdbx_seq_one_letter_code
_entity_poly.pdbx_strand_id
1 'polypeptide(L)' 'IQDGMVKGCKEFYFVQTDDGCWAIANANGIDLNDFYEWNPAVKTDCSGLQAKSYVCIGI' A
#
# COMPACT_ATOMS: atom_id res chain seq x y z
N ILE A 1 9.67 -4.72 2.91
CA ILE A 1 8.89 -3.52 3.28
C ILE A 1 9.36 -2.39 2.38
N GLN A 2 8.45 -1.73 1.66
CA GLN A 2 8.78 -0.57 0.82
C GLN A 2 9.19 0.64 1.68
N ASP A 3 10.13 1.45 1.17
CA ASP A 3 10.54 2.68 1.85
C ASP A 3 9.40 3.71 1.88
N GLY A 4 9.37 4.59 2.89
CA GLY A 4 8.32 5.59 3.06
C GLY A 4 6.94 5.05 3.44
N MET A 5 6.89 3.86 4.06
CA MET A 5 5.73 3.34 4.77
C MET A 5 5.70 3.85 6.22
N VAL A 6 4.51 4.03 6.80
CA VAL A 6 4.34 4.48 8.19
C VAL A 6 4.97 3.54 9.23
N LYS A 7 5.39 4.12 10.36
CA LYS A 7 5.79 3.37 11.55
C LYS A 7 4.53 3.01 12.34
N GLY A 8 4.27 1.71 12.53
CA GLY A 8 3.08 1.23 13.26
C GLY A 8 2.16 0.31 12.46
N CYS A 9 2.55 -0.04 11.23
CA CYS A 9 1.81 -1.01 10.45
C CYS A 9 1.73 -2.38 11.17
N LYS A 10 0.52 -2.90 11.32
CA LYS A 10 0.22 -4.23 11.90
C LYS A 10 -0.09 -5.27 10.84
N GLU A 11 -0.60 -4.86 9.68
CA GLU A 11 -1.00 -5.75 8.60
C GLU A 11 -0.35 -5.37 7.28
N PHE A 12 0.20 -6.36 6.58
CA PHE A 12 1.01 -6.17 5.39
C PHE A 12 0.45 -6.93 4.21
N TYR A 13 0.49 -6.30 3.04
CA TYR A 13 0.19 -6.92 1.76
C TYR A 13 1.45 -7.04 0.91
N PHE A 14 1.67 -8.21 0.30
CA PHE A 14 2.78 -8.43 -0.62
C PHE A 14 2.36 -8.13 -2.06
N VAL A 15 2.89 -7.05 -2.61
CA VAL A 15 2.53 -6.51 -3.92
C VAL A 15 2.94 -7.46 -5.04
N GLN A 16 1.97 -7.90 -5.83
CA GLN A 16 2.16 -8.68 -7.04
C GLN A 16 2.54 -7.78 -8.22
N THR A 17 3.03 -8.40 -9.29
CA THR A 17 3.18 -7.68 -10.57
C THR A 17 1.78 -7.33 -11.09
N ASP A 18 1.64 -6.10 -11.61
CA ASP A 18 0.40 -5.51 -12.14
C ASP A 18 -0.68 -5.14 -11.11
N ASP A 19 -0.37 -5.19 -9.81
CA ASP A 19 -1.24 -4.63 -8.79
C ASP A 19 -1.35 -3.10 -8.90
N GLY A 20 -2.50 -2.59 -8.49
CA GLY A 20 -2.75 -1.16 -8.31
C GLY A 20 -3.28 -0.86 -6.91
N CYS A 21 -3.01 0.35 -6.42
CA CYS A 21 -3.35 0.80 -5.07
C CYS A 21 -4.86 0.64 -4.78
N TRP A 22 -5.71 0.99 -5.75
CA TRP A 22 -7.16 0.80 -5.62
C TRP A 22 -7.56 -0.68 -5.49
N ALA A 23 -6.95 -1.57 -6.28
CA ALA A 23 -7.26 -2.99 -6.23
C ALA A 23 -6.83 -3.62 -4.90
N ILE A 24 -5.63 -3.26 -4.41
CA ILE A 24 -5.13 -3.69 -3.10
C ILE A 24 -6.07 -3.19 -2.00
N ALA A 25 -6.42 -1.90 -2.01
CA ALA A 25 -7.29 -1.31 -1.00
C ALA A 25 -8.67 -1.98 -0.98
N ASN A 26 -9.31 -2.09 -2.15
CA ASN A 26 -10.62 -2.71 -2.30
C ASN A 26 -10.63 -4.20 -1.90
N ALA A 27 -9.60 -4.96 -2.27
CA ALA A 27 -9.50 -6.38 -1.93
C ALA A 27 -9.30 -6.64 -0.42
N ASN A 28 -8.68 -5.69 0.29
CA ASN A 28 -8.46 -5.78 1.73
C ASN A 28 -9.50 -4.99 2.55
N GLY A 29 -10.51 -4.40 1.90
CA GLY A 29 -11.59 -3.70 2.58
C GLY A 29 -11.17 -2.41 3.29
N ILE A 30 -10.12 -1.73 2.80
CA ILE A 30 -9.62 -0.47 3.36
C ILE A 30 -9.94 0.70 2.44
N ASP A 31 -10.07 1.90 3.00
CA ASP A 31 -10.22 3.11 2.21
C ASP A 31 -8.93 3.37 1.41
N LEU A 32 -9.07 3.84 0.18
CA LEU A 32 -7.91 4.14 -0.66
C LEU A 32 -7.08 5.31 -0.11
N ASN A 33 -7.72 6.28 0.56
CA ASN A 33 -6.99 7.38 1.20
C ASN A 33 -6.18 6.88 2.40
N ASP A 34 -6.75 5.98 3.22
CA ASP A 34 -6.02 5.34 4.31
C ASP A 34 -4.79 4.59 3.77
N PHE A 35 -4.94 3.85 2.66
CA PHE A 35 -3.81 3.19 2.01
C PHE A 35 -2.70 4.17 1.59
N TYR A 36 -3.06 5.34 1.03
CA TYR A 36 -2.10 6.38 0.68
C TYR A 36 -1.44 7.02 1.90
N GLU A 37 -2.20 7.25 2.98
CA GLU A 37 -1.66 7.77 4.24
C GLU A 37 -0.68 6.81 4.90
N TRP A 38 -0.92 5.50 4.81
CA TRP A 38 -0.03 4.49 5.38
C TRP A 38 1.19 4.20 4.49
N ASN A 39 1.09 4.50 3.20
CA ASN A 39 2.16 4.26 2.23
C ASN A 39 2.50 5.51 1.39
N PRO A 40 2.93 6.65 1.98
CA PRO A 40 3.19 7.90 1.24
C PRO A 40 4.08 7.75 0.00
N ALA A 41 5.04 6.82 0.03
CA ALA A 41 5.92 6.57 -1.11
C ALA A 41 5.23 6.03 -2.37
N VAL A 42 4.01 5.47 -2.26
CA VAL A 42 3.26 4.97 -3.43
C VAL A 42 2.66 6.12 -4.24
N LYS A 43 2.52 7.31 -3.63
CA LYS A 43 1.84 8.50 -4.16
C LYS A 43 0.35 8.28 -4.45
N THR A 44 -0.39 9.36 -4.66
CA THR A 44 -1.83 9.32 -4.96
C THR A 44 -2.16 8.87 -6.38
N ASP A 45 -1.16 8.87 -7.28
CA ASP A 45 -1.27 8.30 -8.63
C ASP A 45 -0.80 6.84 -8.70
N CYS A 46 -0.45 6.24 -7.55
CA CYS A 46 0.09 4.90 -7.41
C CYS A 46 1.40 4.63 -8.19
N SER A 47 2.04 5.65 -8.78
CA SER A 47 3.25 5.47 -9.59
C SER A 47 4.47 5.02 -8.79
N GLY A 48 4.40 5.14 -7.45
CA GLY A 48 5.45 4.70 -6.55
C GLY A 48 5.27 3.29 -5.98
N LEU A 49 4.21 2.56 -6.36
CA LEU A 49 3.98 1.21 -5.88
C LEU A 49 5.05 0.25 -6.44
N GLN A 50 5.80 -0.41 -5.55
CA GLN A 50 6.86 -1.32 -5.96
C GLN A 50 6.38 -2.77 -5.95
N ALA A 51 6.39 -3.43 -7.10
CA ALA A 51 6.13 -4.86 -7.19
C ALA A 51 7.14 -5.68 -6.37
N LYS A 52 6.70 -6.84 -5.85
CA LYS A 52 7.49 -7.75 -5.01
C LYS A 52 7.99 -7.08 -3.71
N SER A 53 7.24 -6.12 -3.20
CA SER A 53 7.50 -5.44 -1.93
C SER A 53 6.32 -5.58 -0.98
N TYR A 54 6.48 -5.12 0.26
CA TYR A 54 5.38 -5.11 1.25
C TYR A 54 4.92 -3.68 1.47
N VAL A 55 3.61 -3.49 1.43
CA VAL A 55 2.89 -2.25 1.77
C VAL A 55 2.01 -2.48 3.00
N CYS A 56 1.65 -1.41 3.67
CA CYS A 56 0.76 -1.43 4.82
C CYS A 56 -0.71 -1.46 4.39
N ILE A 57 -1.50 -2.32 5.03
CA ILE A 57 -2.96 -2.41 4.87
C ILE A 57 -3.70 -2.33 6.20
N GLY A 58 -3.01 -2.04 7.31
CA GLY A 58 -3.66 -1.82 8.60
C GLY A 58 -2.70 -1.40 9.71
N ILE A 59 -3.16 -0.50 10.58
CA ILE A 59 -2.46 0.00 11.78
C ILE A 59 -3.10 -0.53 13.06
#